data_AF-A0A3R7TR68-F1
#
_entry.id   AF-A0A3R7TR68-F1
#
_cell.length_a   1.000
_cell.length_b   1.000
_cell.length_c   1.000
_cell.angle_alpha   90.00
_cell.angle_beta   90.00
_cell.angle_gamma   90.00
#
_symmetry.space_group_name_H-M   'P 1'
#
loop_
_entity.id
_entity.type
_entity.pdbx_description
1 polymer ?
#
loop_
_entity_poly.entity_id
_entity_poly.type
_entity_poly.pdbx_seq_one_letter_code
_entity_poly.pdbx_strand_id
1 'polypeptide(L)'
;MASEFWDCPKTDRVQNVRNPQPLRGAALLAAVASMFILISGCSQSGPPDFTIYADVKEKKQAFFDYLLPMVRITNEAVWEERKHLLELSKRTGDKVELQKLSEWQSLIRKYKVDDLPMVAQQHDALLSRVDVVPTSLVLAQAANESAWGSSRFAKDGNNLLSNWGFEPGCGITPANRDLGKNHEVATSTQYRSVSTTTSI
;
A
#
# COMPACT_ATOMS: atom_id res chain seq x y z
N MET A 1 24.13 -24.27 14.62
CA MET A 1 22.92 -25.08 14.39
C MET A 1 21.71 -24.20 14.56
N ALA A 2 21.08 -23.80 13.44
CA ALA A 2 19.66 -23.48 13.28
C ALA A 2 19.45 -22.81 11.90
N SER A 3 18.65 -23.49 11.04
CA SER A 3 17.76 -22.98 9.98
C SER A 3 18.33 -21.94 9.00
N GLU A 4 18.60 -22.17 7.72
CA GLU A 4 17.98 -23.05 6.70
C GLU A 4 16.45 -22.94 6.65
N PHE A 5 15.93 -21.90 6.00
CA PHE A 5 14.65 -21.95 5.29
C PHE A 5 14.56 -20.81 4.26
N TRP A 6 14.06 -21.14 3.08
CA TRP A 6 13.87 -20.33 1.85
C TRP A 6 14.96 -20.42 0.77
N ASP A 7 15.17 -21.63 0.26
CA ASP A 7 15.55 -21.82 -1.14
C ASP A 7 14.30 -22.20 -1.95
N CYS A 8 13.99 -21.44 -3.01
CA CYS A 8 12.91 -21.75 -3.94
C CYS A 8 13.45 -22.71 -5.02
N PRO A 9 12.83 -23.89 -5.25
CA PRO A 9 13.42 -24.88 -6.16
C PRO A 9 13.29 -24.45 -7.62
N LYS A 10 14.42 -24.45 -8.33
CA LYS A 10 14.45 -24.47 -9.80
C LYS A 10 14.09 -25.89 -10.25
N THR A 11 12.95 -26.07 -10.91
CA THR A 11 12.62 -27.35 -11.54
C THR A 11 13.13 -27.37 -12.98
N ASP A 12 14.07 -28.29 -13.20
CA ASP A 12 14.58 -28.67 -14.50
C ASP A 12 13.55 -29.47 -15.31
N ARG A 13 13.67 -29.28 -16.62
CA ARG A 13 13.02 -29.97 -17.74
C ARG A 13 13.08 -31.50 -17.61
N VAL A 14 11.93 -32.18 -17.66
CA VAL A 14 11.85 -33.63 -18.00
C VAL A 14 10.73 -33.91 -19.02
N GLN A 15 11.18 -34.16 -20.24
CA GLN A 15 10.87 -35.27 -21.17
C GLN A 15 9.43 -35.84 -21.29
N ASN A 16 8.91 -35.68 -22.52
CA ASN A 16 8.40 -36.75 -23.41
C ASN A 16 7.25 -37.65 -22.92
N VAL A 17 6.01 -37.25 -23.24
CA VAL A 17 4.82 -38.12 -23.13
C VAL A 17 4.55 -38.77 -24.48
N ARG A 18 4.68 -40.10 -24.56
CA ARG A 18 4.17 -40.91 -25.67
C ARG A 18 2.67 -41.10 -25.52
N ASN A 19 1.97 -40.89 -26.63
CA ASN A 19 0.53 -41.03 -26.82
C ASN A 19 0.13 -42.51 -26.98
N PRO A 20 -0.97 -43.01 -26.38
CA PRO A 20 -1.66 -44.19 -26.87
C PRO A 20 -3.07 -43.89 -27.45
N GLN A 21 -3.39 -44.63 -28.52
CA GLN A 21 -4.63 -44.61 -29.31
C GLN A 21 -5.86 -45.15 -28.55
N PRO A 22 -7.11 -44.85 -29.01
CA PRO A 22 -8.32 -45.11 -28.23
C PRO A 22 -8.89 -46.52 -28.45
N LEU A 23 -9.44 -47.13 -27.40
CA LEU A 23 -10.31 -48.29 -27.49
C LEU A 23 -11.65 -48.05 -26.81
N ARG A 24 -12.67 -48.58 -27.49
CA ARG A 24 -14.12 -48.45 -27.34
C ARG A 24 -14.66 -49.07 -26.03
N GLY A 25 -15.72 -48.50 -25.45
CA GLY A 25 -16.63 -49.25 -24.58
C GLY A 25 -17.32 -48.46 -23.45
N ALA A 26 -18.60 -48.17 -23.67
CA ALA A 26 -19.71 -47.89 -22.74
C ALA A 26 -19.47 -47.53 -21.25
N ALA A 27 -19.91 -46.31 -20.92
CA ALA A 27 -20.76 -45.89 -19.79
C ALA A 27 -20.42 -46.31 -18.34
N LEU A 28 -20.07 -45.33 -17.49
CA LEU A 28 -20.73 -45.03 -16.20
C LEU A 28 -20.03 -43.86 -15.47
N LEU A 29 -20.81 -42.84 -15.13
CA LEU A 29 -20.71 -41.92 -13.98
C LEU A 29 -19.39 -41.14 -13.74
N ALA A 30 -19.49 -39.80 -13.82
CA ALA A 30 -19.03 -38.80 -12.84
C ALA A 30 -18.41 -37.54 -13.47
N ALA A 31 -18.85 -36.39 -12.94
CA ALA A 31 -18.11 -35.12 -12.87
C ALA A 31 -17.70 -34.42 -14.18
N VAL A 32 -18.62 -33.64 -14.77
CA VAL A 32 -18.27 -32.41 -15.55
C VAL A 32 -18.38 -31.16 -14.69
N ALA A 33 -17.96 -31.26 -13.43
CA ALA A 33 -17.79 -30.12 -12.53
C ALA A 33 -16.35 -30.15 -12.02
N SER A 34 -15.37 -29.78 -12.85
CA SER A 34 -14.00 -29.41 -12.43
C SER A 34 -13.13 -29.08 -13.64
N MET A 35 -13.47 -28.05 -14.40
CA MET A 35 -12.50 -27.46 -15.32
C MET A 35 -12.83 -26.00 -15.60
N PHE A 36 -12.89 -25.16 -14.56
CA PHE A 36 -12.53 -23.75 -14.73
C PHE A 36 -11.76 -23.28 -13.49
N ILE A 37 -10.46 -23.57 -13.56
CA ILE A 37 -9.35 -22.72 -13.13
C ILE A 37 -9.44 -22.19 -11.69
N LEU A 38 -8.78 -22.92 -10.79
CA LEU A 38 -8.17 -22.36 -9.59
C LEU A 38 -7.13 -21.30 -10.02
N ILE A 39 -7.56 -20.07 -10.29
CA ILE A 39 -6.64 -18.93 -10.30
C ILE A 39 -6.39 -18.60 -8.83
N SER A 40 -5.50 -19.36 -8.21
CA SER A 40 -4.83 -18.93 -6.99
C SER A 40 -4.02 -17.68 -7.35
N GLY A 41 -4.65 -16.51 -7.19
CA GLY A 41 -3.97 -15.24 -7.31
C GLY A 41 -2.89 -15.16 -6.24
N CYS A 42 -1.63 -15.35 -6.64
CA CYS A 42 -0.54 -14.75 -5.89
C CYS A 42 -0.80 -13.24 -5.88
N SER A 43 -1.30 -12.74 -4.76
CA SER A 43 -1.43 -11.31 -4.52
C SER A 43 -0.02 -10.73 -4.57
N GLN A 44 0.33 -10.10 -5.70
CA GLN A 44 1.58 -9.36 -5.86
C GLN A 44 1.61 -8.29 -4.76
N SER A 45 2.48 -8.49 -3.77
CA SER A 45 2.67 -7.54 -2.68
C SER A 45 3.63 -6.45 -3.14
N GLY A 46 3.13 -5.49 -3.91
CA GLY A 46 3.93 -4.36 -4.40
C GLY A 46 3.28 -3.63 -5.57
N PRO A 47 3.90 -2.54 -6.04
CA PRO A 47 3.45 -1.85 -7.23
C PRO A 47 3.71 -2.72 -8.46
N PRO A 48 2.88 -2.61 -9.52
CA PRO A 48 3.19 -3.22 -10.81
C PRO A 48 4.58 -2.82 -11.31
N ASP A 49 5.25 -3.68 -12.07
CA ASP A 49 6.50 -3.27 -12.73
C ASP A 49 6.17 -2.30 -13.88
N PHE A 50 6.28 -1.00 -13.62
CA PHE A 50 6.01 0.05 -14.61
C PHE A 50 7.10 0.16 -15.70
N THR A 51 8.20 -0.59 -15.60
CA THR A 51 9.28 -0.57 -16.62
C THR A 51 8.92 -1.37 -17.87
N ILE A 52 7.88 -2.22 -17.82
CA ILE A 52 7.46 -3.06 -18.93
C ILE A 52 6.76 -2.28 -20.05
N TYR A 53 6.28 -1.07 -19.76
CA TYR A 53 5.56 -0.23 -20.72
C TYR A 53 6.54 0.48 -21.65
N ALA A 54 6.49 0.14 -22.94
CA ALA A 54 7.25 0.85 -23.98
C ALA A 54 6.63 2.22 -24.30
N ASP A 55 5.30 2.31 -24.29
CA ASP A 55 4.58 3.57 -24.51
C ASP A 55 4.45 4.38 -23.22
N VAL A 56 4.86 5.66 -23.28
CA VAL A 56 4.87 6.55 -22.11
C VAL A 56 3.45 6.88 -21.64
N LYS A 57 2.48 6.97 -22.55
CA LYS A 57 1.09 7.26 -22.21
C LYS A 57 0.46 6.07 -21.49
N GLU A 58 0.70 4.85 -21.97
CA GLU A 58 0.26 3.62 -21.30
C GLU A 58 0.87 3.50 -19.90
N LYS A 59 2.17 3.79 -19.74
CA LYS A 59 2.83 3.79 -18.43
C LYS A 59 2.16 4.75 -17.45
N LYS A 60 1.89 5.99 -17.89
CA LYS A 60 1.24 7.01 -17.05
C LYS A 60 -0.18 6.60 -16.65
N GLN A 61 -0.92 6.00 -17.58
CA GLN A 61 -2.27 5.51 -17.29
C GLN A 61 -2.23 4.38 -16.26
N ALA A 62 -1.38 3.38 -16.46
CA ALA A 62 -1.21 2.28 -15.50
C ALA A 62 -0.79 2.78 -14.11
N PHE A 63 0.08 3.79 -14.05
CA PHE A 63 0.47 4.43 -12.79
C PHE A 63 -0.71 5.06 -12.06
N PHE A 64 -1.58 5.79 -12.78
CA PHE A 64 -2.79 6.37 -12.20
C PHE A 64 -3.80 5.30 -11.79
N ASP A 65 -4.04 4.28 -12.62
CA ASP A 65 -4.98 3.21 -12.33
C ASP A 65 -4.59 2.44 -11.05
N TYR A 66 -3.30 2.28 -10.82
CA TYR A 66 -2.77 1.70 -9.59
C TYR A 66 -2.93 2.63 -8.38
N LEU A 67 -2.50 3.90 -8.48
CA LEU A 67 -2.37 4.77 -7.31
C LEU A 67 -3.69 5.46 -6.91
N LEU A 68 -4.53 5.83 -7.86
CA LEU A 68 -5.75 6.62 -7.65
C LEU A 68 -6.74 5.96 -6.65
N PRO A 69 -7.02 4.64 -6.71
CA PRO A 69 -7.91 4.00 -5.74
C PRO A 69 -7.41 4.14 -4.30
N MET A 70 -6.11 3.99 -4.07
CA MET A 70 -5.50 4.09 -2.73
C MET A 70 -5.57 5.53 -2.19
N VAL A 71 -5.30 6.53 -3.04
CA VAL A 71 -5.43 7.95 -2.68
C VAL A 71 -6.87 8.27 -2.28
N ARG A 72 -7.85 7.77 -3.04
CA ARG A 72 -9.27 7.98 -2.75
C ARG A 72 -9.67 7.38 -1.40
N ILE A 73 -9.32 6.11 -1.16
CA ILE A 73 -9.64 5.42 0.11
C ILE A 73 -8.99 6.13 1.30
N THR A 74 -7.74 6.58 1.13
CA THR A 74 -7.02 7.30 2.19
C THR A 74 -7.66 8.66 2.49
N ASN A 75 -8.01 9.43 1.45
CA ASN A 75 -8.71 10.69 1.63
C ASN A 75 -10.11 10.51 2.25
N GLU A 76 -10.84 9.46 1.87
CA GLU A 76 -12.13 9.14 2.49
C GLU A 76 -11.96 8.83 3.98
N ALA A 77 -10.96 8.05 4.37
CA ALA A 77 -10.67 7.79 5.78
C ALA A 77 -10.33 9.08 6.55
N VAL A 78 -9.48 9.95 5.99
CA VAL A 78 -9.15 11.24 6.62
C VAL A 78 -10.37 12.16 6.74
N TRP A 79 -11.27 12.12 5.75
CA TRP A 79 -12.51 12.89 5.77
C TRP A 79 -13.46 12.43 6.88
N GLU A 80 -13.61 11.12 7.06
CA GLU A 80 -14.41 10.58 8.17
C GLU A 80 -13.78 10.92 9.54
N GLU A 81 -12.45 10.89 9.66
CA GLU A 81 -11.75 11.34 10.86
C GLU A 81 -11.98 12.84 11.14
N ARG A 82 -12.01 13.67 10.09
CA ARG A 82 -12.33 15.10 10.22
C ARG A 82 -13.76 15.32 10.71
N LYS A 83 -14.74 14.60 10.15
CA LYS A 83 -16.13 14.66 10.63
C LYS A 83 -16.22 14.26 12.09
N HIS A 84 -15.58 13.15 12.44
CA HIS A 84 -15.56 12.65 13.81
C HIS A 84 -14.95 13.67 14.79
N LEU A 85 -13.84 14.32 14.42
CA LEU A 85 -13.26 15.42 15.19
C LEU A 85 -14.26 16.58 15.42
N LEU A 86 -14.98 16.99 14.38
CA LEU A 86 -16.00 18.04 14.46
C LEU A 86 -17.22 17.64 15.31
N GLU A 87 -17.52 16.35 15.41
CA GLU A 87 -18.56 15.84 16.29
C GLU A 87 -18.10 15.77 17.74
N LEU A 88 -16.89 15.27 17.99
CA LEU A 88 -16.30 15.19 19.32
C LEU A 88 -16.28 16.55 20.02
N SER A 89 -15.93 17.62 19.29
CA SER A 89 -15.90 18.98 19.83
C SER A 89 -17.27 19.55 20.19
N LYS A 90 -18.36 18.96 19.71
CA LYS A 90 -19.75 19.35 20.03
C LYS A 90 -20.36 18.54 21.18
N ARG A 91 -19.80 17.36 21.50
CA ARG A 91 -20.40 16.42 22.47
C ARG A 91 -20.30 16.86 23.92
N THR A 92 -19.30 17.67 24.27
CA THR A 92 -19.14 18.15 25.63
C THR A 92 -19.01 19.67 25.67
N GLY A 93 -19.75 20.30 26.57
CA GLY A 93 -19.56 21.71 26.92
C GLY A 93 -18.35 21.93 27.83
N ASP A 94 -17.79 20.85 28.39
CA ASP A 94 -16.59 20.87 29.23
C ASP A 94 -15.36 20.45 28.42
N LYS A 95 -14.50 21.43 28.16
CA LYS A 95 -13.26 21.26 27.42
C LYS A 95 -12.27 20.31 28.12
N VAL A 96 -12.31 20.21 29.46
CA VAL A 96 -11.44 19.31 30.24
C VAL A 96 -11.86 17.86 30.07
N GLU A 97 -13.16 17.58 29.93
CA GLU A 97 -13.66 16.22 29.66
C GLU A 97 -13.28 15.76 28.26
N LEU A 98 -13.37 16.65 27.26
CA LEU A 98 -12.95 16.35 25.88
C LEU A 98 -11.50 15.85 25.82
N GLN A 99 -10.61 16.52 26.53
CA GLN A 99 -9.19 16.17 26.62
C GLN A 99 -8.94 14.79 27.22
N LYS A 100 -9.85 14.27 28.05
CA LYS A 100 -9.70 12.95 28.67
C LYS A 100 -10.21 11.81 27.78
N LEU A 101 -10.94 12.12 26.71
CA LEU A 101 -11.44 11.10 25.79
C LEU A 101 -10.29 10.40 25.08
N SER A 102 -10.34 9.06 25.05
CA SER A 102 -9.34 8.24 24.37
C SER A 102 -9.26 8.56 22.88
N GLU A 103 -10.41 8.82 22.25
CA GLU A 103 -10.55 9.22 20.85
C GLU A 103 -9.82 10.56 20.58
N TRP A 104 -10.02 11.59 21.42
CA TRP A 104 -9.30 12.87 21.32
C TRP A 104 -7.79 12.67 21.40
N GLN A 105 -7.34 11.94 22.42
CA GLN A 105 -5.93 11.65 22.64
C GLN A 105 -5.32 10.82 21.50
N SER A 106 -6.12 9.95 20.86
CA SER A 106 -5.67 9.21 19.68
C SER A 106 -5.43 10.12 18.48
N LEU A 107 -6.28 11.12 18.25
CA LEU A 107 -6.13 12.12 17.18
C LEU A 107 -4.90 12.99 17.42
N ILE A 108 -4.70 13.48 18.66
CA ILE A 108 -3.51 14.27 19.03
C ILE A 108 -2.21 13.52 18.72
N ARG A 109 -2.13 12.24 19.13
CA ARG A 109 -0.96 11.40 18.85
C ARG A 109 -0.79 11.12 17.36
N LYS A 110 -1.87 10.73 16.67
CA LYS A 110 -1.85 10.38 15.23
C LYS A 110 -1.37 11.56 14.39
N TYR A 111 -1.89 12.75 14.65
CA TYR A 111 -1.57 13.96 13.90
C TYR A 111 -0.42 14.77 14.48
N LYS A 112 0.26 14.24 15.51
CA LYS A 112 1.43 14.86 16.15
C LYS A 112 1.17 16.33 16.52
N VAL A 113 0.03 16.58 17.16
CA VAL A 113 -0.27 17.89 17.71
C VAL A 113 0.53 18.06 18.99
N ASP A 114 1.22 19.19 19.11
CA ASP A 114 2.02 19.52 20.28
C ASP A 114 1.17 19.59 21.56
N ASP A 115 1.82 19.48 22.71
CA ASP A 115 1.16 19.65 24.00
C ASP A 115 0.79 21.12 24.23
N LEU A 116 -0.39 21.50 23.74
CA LEU A 116 -0.92 22.86 23.84
C LEU A 116 -1.78 23.00 25.10
N PRO A 117 -1.68 24.13 25.83
CA PRO A 117 -2.31 24.30 27.14
C PRO A 117 -3.83 24.41 27.07
N MET A 118 -4.39 24.82 25.93
CA MET A 118 -5.83 24.97 25.75
C MET A 118 -6.39 23.96 24.75
N VAL A 119 -7.51 23.33 25.11
CA VAL A 119 -8.27 22.41 24.25
C VAL A 119 -8.66 23.05 22.92
N ALA A 120 -9.01 24.35 22.94
CA ALA A 120 -9.33 25.09 21.71
C ALA A 120 -8.12 25.20 20.77
N GLN A 121 -6.91 25.41 21.31
CA GLN A 121 -5.69 25.45 20.51
C GLN A 121 -5.36 24.06 19.94
N GLN A 122 -5.53 23.01 20.74
CA GLN A 122 -5.40 21.62 20.29
C GLN A 122 -6.40 21.30 19.17
N HIS A 123 -7.66 21.75 19.31
CA HIS A 123 -8.70 21.57 18.30
C HIS A 123 -8.34 22.24 16.97
N ASP A 124 -7.93 23.50 17.01
CA ASP A 124 -7.56 24.25 15.79
C ASP A 124 -6.31 23.65 15.14
N ALA A 125 -5.36 23.20 15.95
CA ALA A 125 -4.16 22.49 15.51
C ALA A 125 -4.46 21.11 14.91
N LEU A 126 -5.52 20.44 15.35
CA LEU A 126 -6.04 19.23 14.71
C LEU A 126 -6.73 19.59 13.39
N LEU A 127 -7.62 20.59 13.37
CA LEU A 127 -8.35 20.98 12.17
C LEU A 127 -7.44 21.46 11.03
N SER A 128 -6.25 21.97 11.32
CA SER A 128 -5.25 22.33 10.30
C SER A 128 -4.48 21.12 9.73
N ARG A 129 -4.54 19.96 10.38
CA ARG A 129 -3.81 18.74 10.00
C ARG A 129 -4.71 17.60 9.52
N VAL A 130 -5.94 17.51 10.02
CA VAL A 130 -6.92 16.47 9.65
C VAL A 130 -7.72 16.95 8.44
N ASP A 131 -7.11 16.93 7.26
CA ASP A 131 -7.80 17.30 6.03
C ASP A 131 -7.32 16.48 4.84
N VAL A 132 -8.19 16.38 3.83
CA VAL A 132 -7.88 15.65 2.60
C VAL A 132 -6.80 16.38 1.80
N VAL A 133 -5.91 15.61 1.18
CA VAL A 133 -4.92 16.17 0.26
C VAL A 133 -5.48 16.06 -1.16
N PRO A 134 -5.44 17.13 -1.98
CA PRO A 134 -5.93 17.06 -3.35
C PRO A 134 -5.32 15.88 -4.11
N THR A 135 -6.16 15.02 -4.69
CA THR A 135 -5.71 13.80 -5.38
C THR A 135 -4.68 14.11 -6.46
N SER A 136 -4.90 15.18 -7.23
CA SER A 136 -3.96 15.62 -8.26
C SER A 136 -2.58 15.96 -7.71
N LEU A 137 -2.50 16.55 -6.52
CA LEU A 137 -1.23 16.88 -5.86
C LEU A 137 -0.47 15.61 -5.47
N VAL A 138 -1.17 14.65 -4.84
CA VAL A 138 -0.58 13.35 -4.47
C VAL A 138 -0.06 12.61 -5.70
N LEU A 139 -0.87 12.55 -6.76
CA LEU A 139 -0.48 11.88 -8.01
C LEU A 139 0.70 12.57 -8.69
N ALA A 140 0.71 13.91 -8.74
CA ALA A 140 1.80 14.69 -9.35
C ALA A 140 3.11 14.49 -8.60
N GLN A 141 3.07 14.55 -7.26
CA GLN A 141 4.25 14.31 -6.43
C GLN A 141 4.75 12.88 -6.60
N ALA A 142 3.87 11.88 -6.48
CA ALA A 142 4.26 10.48 -6.65
C ALA A 142 4.86 10.22 -8.05
N ALA A 143 4.29 10.80 -9.10
CA ALA A 143 4.83 10.70 -10.46
C ALA A 143 6.24 11.29 -10.57
N ASN A 144 6.47 12.46 -9.96
CA ASN A 144 7.76 13.14 -9.97
C ASN A 144 8.82 12.37 -9.16
N GLU A 145 8.50 11.96 -7.94
CA GLU A 145 9.43 11.32 -7.00
C GLU A 145 9.80 9.88 -7.42
N SER A 146 8.88 9.17 -8.06
CA SER A 146 9.08 7.76 -8.46
C SER A 146 9.42 7.56 -9.93
N ALA A 147 9.54 8.64 -10.72
CA ALA A 147 9.62 8.59 -12.17
C ALA A 147 8.51 7.71 -12.77
N TRP A 148 7.25 8.01 -12.42
CA TRP A 148 6.07 7.22 -12.80
C TRP A 148 6.18 5.74 -12.39
N GLY A 149 6.71 5.48 -11.20
CA GLY A 149 6.85 4.15 -10.59
C GLY A 149 8.04 3.32 -11.06
N SER A 150 8.87 3.82 -11.99
CA SER A 150 10.04 3.09 -12.52
C SER A 150 11.32 3.27 -11.71
N SER A 151 11.36 4.16 -10.72
CA SER A 151 12.50 4.32 -9.82
C SER A 151 12.83 3.00 -9.10
N ARG A 152 14.12 2.73 -8.88
CA ARG A 152 14.55 1.56 -8.09
C ARG A 152 13.90 1.52 -6.70
N PHE A 153 13.67 2.66 -6.08
CA PHE A 153 13.04 2.74 -4.76
C PHE A 153 11.53 2.46 -4.82
N ALA A 154 10.89 2.78 -5.94
CA ALA A 154 9.50 2.41 -6.19
C ALA A 154 9.37 0.90 -6.45
N LYS A 155 10.24 0.35 -7.30
CA LYS A 155 10.24 -1.07 -7.67
C LYS A 155 10.63 -1.99 -6.52
N ASP A 156 11.79 -1.75 -5.91
CA ASP A 156 12.37 -2.65 -4.92
C ASP A 156 11.88 -2.33 -3.50
N GLY A 157 11.43 -1.08 -3.27
CA GLY A 157 11.03 -0.59 -1.95
C GLY A 157 9.57 -0.22 -1.80
N ASN A 158 8.76 -0.35 -2.86
CA ASN A 158 7.36 0.09 -2.88
C ASN A 158 7.20 1.56 -2.40
N ASN A 159 8.18 2.42 -2.68
CA ASN A 159 8.20 3.78 -2.15
C ASN A 159 7.95 4.81 -3.27
N LEU A 160 6.68 5.11 -3.54
CA LEU A 160 6.27 6.03 -4.61
C LEU A 160 6.42 7.52 -4.26
N LEU A 161 6.59 7.85 -2.97
CA LEU A 161 6.74 9.23 -2.49
C LEU A 161 8.14 9.49 -1.90
N SER A 162 9.07 8.55 -2.07
CA SER A 162 10.47 8.65 -1.63
C SER A 162 10.64 9.07 -0.17
N ASN A 163 9.83 8.51 0.74
CA ASN A 163 9.99 8.73 2.17
C ASN A 163 11.34 8.18 2.64
N TRP A 164 12.12 9.02 3.33
CA TRP A 164 13.37 8.60 3.96
C TRP A 164 13.08 7.78 5.21
N GLY A 165 13.88 6.75 5.43
CA GLY A 165 13.93 6.07 6.70
C GLY A 165 15.22 6.42 7.42
N PHE A 166 15.10 6.76 8.70
CA PHE A 166 16.20 7.29 9.52
C PHE A 166 16.69 6.30 10.58
N GLU A 167 16.07 5.12 10.65
CA GLU A 167 16.46 4.02 11.53
C GLU A 167 17.26 2.97 10.75
N PRO A 168 18.32 2.37 11.31
CA PRO A 168 19.06 1.30 10.62
C PRO A 168 18.15 0.13 10.22
N GLY A 169 18.22 -0.32 8.96
CA GLY A 169 17.40 -1.43 8.44
C GLY A 169 15.97 -1.04 8.04
N CYS A 170 15.66 0.25 7.92
CA CYS A 170 14.36 0.74 7.49
C CYS A 170 14.15 0.66 5.96
N GLY A 171 15.21 0.47 5.16
CA GLY A 171 15.05 0.18 3.75
C GLY A 171 16.31 0.08 2.90
N ILE A 172 16.27 0.69 1.71
CA ILE A 172 17.26 0.50 0.65
C ILE A 172 18.39 1.51 0.79
N THR A 173 19.62 1.02 0.97
CA THR A 173 20.82 1.86 1.03
C THR A 173 21.07 2.58 -0.33
N PRO A 174 21.29 3.91 -0.32
CA PRO A 174 21.74 4.65 -1.50
C PRO A 174 23.08 4.12 -2.03
N ALA A 175 23.18 3.90 -3.35
CA ALA A 175 24.43 3.44 -3.97
C ALA A 175 25.59 4.45 -3.82
N ASN A 176 25.25 5.74 -3.77
CA ASN A 176 26.19 6.86 -3.55
C ASN A 176 25.99 7.48 -2.16
N ARG A 177 25.90 6.67 -1.11
CA ARG A 177 25.81 7.19 0.26
C ARG A 177 27.16 7.78 0.67
N ASP A 178 27.18 9.05 1.05
CA ASP A 178 28.39 9.70 1.56
C ASP A 178 29.00 8.93 2.74
N LEU A 179 30.34 8.92 2.80
CA LEU A 179 31.09 8.31 3.91
C LEU A 179 30.62 8.89 5.25
N GLY A 180 30.18 8.03 6.17
CA GLY A 180 29.73 8.41 7.51
C GLY A 180 28.24 8.73 7.65
N LYS A 181 27.42 8.63 6.60
CA LYS A 181 25.96 8.75 6.69
C LYS A 181 25.29 7.38 6.86
N ASN A 182 24.22 7.31 7.67
CA ASN A 182 23.44 6.09 7.94
C ASN A 182 22.02 6.13 7.37
N HIS A 183 21.69 7.09 6.50
CA HIS A 183 20.33 7.19 5.95
C HIS A 183 20.05 6.09 4.91
N GLU A 184 18.83 5.57 4.94
CA GLU A 184 18.29 4.59 3.99
C GLU A 184 16.99 5.15 3.38
N VAL A 185 16.60 4.68 2.19
CA VAL A 185 15.29 5.01 1.62
C VAL A 185 14.29 3.97 2.09
N ALA A 186 13.24 4.39 2.80
CA ALA A 186 12.34 3.46 3.47
C ALA A 186 11.68 2.50 2.46
N THR A 187 11.51 1.24 2.88
CA THR A 187 10.55 0.35 2.21
C THR A 187 9.15 0.63 2.76
N SER A 188 8.12 0.53 1.93
CA SER A 188 6.75 0.85 2.33
C SER A 188 5.81 -0.34 2.15
N THR A 189 4.97 -0.59 3.15
CA THR A 189 3.80 -1.47 3.04
C THR A 189 2.52 -0.70 2.68
N GLN A 190 2.61 0.63 2.57
CA GLN A 190 1.48 1.55 2.45
C GLN A 190 0.66 1.34 1.17
N TYR A 191 1.27 0.82 0.11
CA TYR A 191 0.63 0.61 -1.19
C TYR A 191 0.27 -0.86 -1.46
N ARG A 192 -0.05 -1.63 -0.40
CA ARG A 192 -0.52 -3.00 -0.61
C ARG A 192 -1.87 -2.97 -1.35
N SER A 193 -2.01 -3.81 -2.36
CA SER A 193 -3.21 -3.93 -3.20
C SER A 193 -4.48 -4.03 -2.33
N VAL A 194 -5.42 -3.14 -2.60
CA VAL A 194 -6.79 -3.29 -2.10
C VAL A 194 -7.45 -4.31 -3.02
N SER A 195 -7.45 -5.59 -2.62
CA SER A 195 -8.29 -6.58 -3.28
C SER A 195 -9.73 -6.11 -3.14
N THR A 196 -10.34 -5.65 -4.23
CA THR A 196 -11.79 -5.43 -4.32
C THR A 196 -12.49 -6.78 -4.17
N THR A 197 -12.69 -7.20 -2.92
CA THR A 197 -13.72 -8.19 -2.59
C THR A 197 -15.01 -7.41 -2.34
N THR A 198 -15.65 -6.97 -3.42
CA THR A 198 -17.08 -6.69 -3.42
C THR A 198 -17.73 -7.86 -4.14
N SER A 199 -17.93 -8.96 -3.41
CA SER A 199 -18.98 -9.91 -3.76
C SER A 199 -20.25 -9.38 -3.09
N ILE A 200 -21.21 -8.96 -3.92
CA ILE A 200 -22.62 -8.84 -3.54
C ILE A 200 -23.15 -10.25 -3.27
#